data_AF-A0A972W812-F1
#
_entry.id   AF-A0A972W812-F1
#
_cell.length_a   1.000
_cell.length_b   1.000
_cell.length_c   1.000
_cell.angle_alpha   90.00
_cell.angle_beta   90.00
_cell.angle_gamma   90.00
#
_symmetry.space_group_name_H-M   'P 1'
#
loop_
_entity.id
_entity.type
_entity.pdbx_description
1 polymer ?
#
loop_
_entity_poly.entity_id
_entity_poly.type
_entity_poly.pdbx_seq_one_letter_code
_entity_poly.pdbx_strand_id
1 'polypeptide(L)' 'MFDSKKASVAARNFLKRFGTNAPAEAKRRAQEMQLFGRAEGYATWMLILEEVKALLTNDTEETMH' A
#
# COMPACT_ATOMS: atom_id res chain seq x y z
N MET A 1 7.56 -2.23 -15.58
CA MET A 1 6.44 -1.43 -15.05
C MET A 1 5.69 -2.28 -14.02
N PHE A 2 5.42 -1.74 -12.82
CA PHE A 2 4.66 -2.43 -11.78
C PHE A 2 3.17 -2.34 -12.14
N ASP A 3 2.50 -3.49 -12.27
CA ASP A 3 1.09 -3.57 -12.69
C ASP A 3 0.13 -3.59 -11.48
N SER A 4 -1.12 -3.16 -11.69
CA SER A 4 -2.14 -3.07 -10.63
C SER A 4 -2.41 -4.42 -9.95
N LYS A 5 -2.32 -5.55 -10.68
CA LYS A 5 -2.52 -6.89 -10.10
C LYS A 5 -1.42 -7.22 -9.07
N LYS A 6 -0.16 -6.88 -9.37
CA LYS A 6 0.95 -7.02 -8.42
C LYS A 6 0.81 -6.06 -7.24
N ALA A 7 0.32 -4.83 -7.47
CA ALA A 7 0.04 -3.87 -6.41
C ALA A 7 -0.99 -4.41 -5.42
N SER A 8 -2.10 -4.96 -5.92
CA SER A 8 -3.16 -5.53 -5.09
C SER A 8 -2.69 -6.74 -4.27
N VAL A 9 -1.91 -7.67 -4.87
CA VAL A 9 -1.33 -8.81 -4.13
C VAL A 9 -0.35 -8.34 -3.06
N ALA A 10 0.53 -7.39 -3.41
CA ALA A 10 1.46 -6.79 -2.46
C ALA A 10 0.71 -6.11 -1.31
N ALA A 11 -0.31 -5.31 -1.61
CA ALA A 11 -1.14 -4.61 -0.62
C ALA A 11 -1.85 -5.56 0.33
N ARG A 12 -2.45 -6.66 -0.17
CA ARG A 12 -3.07 -7.69 0.69
C ARG A 12 -2.06 -8.34 1.64
N ASN A 13 -0.88 -8.70 1.13
CA ASN A 13 0.18 -9.27 1.96
C ASN A 13 0.71 -8.25 2.97
N PHE A 14 0.78 -6.99 2.58
CA PHE A 14 1.23 -5.89 3.43
C PHE A 14 0.25 -5.63 4.56
N LEU A 15 -1.04 -5.57 4.24
CA LEU A 15 -2.14 -5.44 5.19
C LEU A 15 -2.17 -6.61 6.18
N LYS A 16 -2.00 -7.85 5.71
CA LYS A 16 -1.87 -9.04 6.59
C LYS A 16 -0.70 -8.93 7.57
N ARG A 17 0.40 -8.29 7.17
CA ARG A 17 1.61 -8.17 8.00
C ARG A 17 1.53 -7.04 9.02
N PHE A 18 0.99 -5.88 8.62
CA PHE A 18 1.03 -4.66 9.42
C PHE A 18 -0.34 -4.23 9.97
N GLY A 19 -1.42 -4.91 9.59
CA GLY A 19 -2.78 -4.59 10.00
C GLY A 19 -3.14 -3.13 9.69
N THR A 20 -3.82 -2.47 10.62
CA THR A 20 -4.23 -1.07 10.50
C THR A 20 -3.07 -0.08 10.34
N ASN A 21 -1.83 -0.48 10.67
CA ASN A 21 -0.64 0.35 10.46
C ASN A 21 -0.08 0.27 9.03
N ALA A 22 -0.61 -0.61 8.17
CA ALA A 22 -0.14 -0.81 6.81
C ALA A 22 -0.08 0.49 5.96
N PRO A 23 -1.04 1.43 6.02
CA PRO A 23 -0.93 2.69 5.29
C PRO A 23 0.27 3.55 5.74
N ALA A 24 0.51 3.62 7.05
CA ALA A 24 1.60 4.41 7.59
C ALA A 24 2.96 3.84 7.17
N GLU A 25 3.12 2.52 7.23
CA GLU A 25 4.35 1.85 6.81
C GLU A 25 4.59 1.96 5.30
N ALA A 26 3.55 1.81 4.47
CA ALA A 26 3.69 1.95 3.01
C ALA A 26 4.09 3.39 2.62
N LYS A 27 3.50 4.40 3.28
CA LYS A 27 3.89 5.80 3.11
C LYS A 27 5.34 6.05 3.52
N ARG A 28 5.77 5.47 4.64
CA ARG A 28 7.16 5.57 5.13
C ARG A 28 8.14 4.99 4.12
N ARG A 29 7.85 3.83 3.53
CA ARG A 29 8.67 3.20 2.48
C ARG A 29 8.72 4.03 1.20
N ALA A 30 7.61 4.64 0.78
CA ALA A 30 7.62 5.57 -0.35
C ALA A 30 8.59 6.74 -0.09
N GLN A 31 8.51 7.35 1.10
CA GLN A 31 9.40 8.45 1.48
C GLN A 31 10.87 8.02 1.52
N GLU A 32 11.19 6.83 2.01
CA GLU A 32 12.56 6.27 1.92
C GLU A 32 13.05 6.23 0.47
N MET A 33 12.23 5.69 -0.46
CA MET A 33 12.62 5.63 -1.87
C MET A 33 12.85 7.02 -2.46
N GLN A 34 12.01 8.00 -2.11
CA GLN A 34 12.17 9.37 -2.55
C GLN A 34 13.49 9.98 -2.04
N LEU A 35 13.82 9.79 -0.77
CA LEU A 35 15.06 10.29 -0.16
C LEU A 35 16.31 9.67 -0.82
N PHE A 36 16.24 8.41 -1.23
CA PHE A 36 17.31 7.72 -1.95
C PHE A 36 17.31 7.97 -3.47
N GLY A 37 16.47 8.86 -3.99
CA GLY A 37 16.39 9.17 -5.42
C GLY A 37 15.86 8.03 -6.29
N ARG A 38 15.13 7.06 -5.70
CA ARG A 38 14.59 5.89 -6.38
C ARG A 38 13.15 6.14 -6.84
N ALA A 39 13.00 6.89 -7.94
CA ALA A 39 11.69 7.31 -8.45
C ALA A 39 10.72 6.14 -8.75
N GLU A 40 11.20 5.06 -9.37
CA GLU A 40 10.36 3.88 -9.64
C GLU A 40 9.92 3.16 -8.36
N GLY A 41 10.80 3.12 -7.37
CA GLY A 41 10.49 2.57 -6.04
C GLY A 41 9.42 3.41 -5.34
N TYR A 42 9.54 4.74 -5.40
CA TYR A 42 8.53 5.66 -4.87
C TYR A 42 7.16 5.41 -5.51
N ALA A 43 7.09 5.39 -6.84
CA ALA A 43 5.83 5.14 -7.55
C ALA A 43 5.22 3.78 -7.19
N THR A 44 6.05 2.74 -7.08
CA THR A 44 5.61 1.39 -6.67
C THR A 44 4.98 1.40 -5.28
N TRP A 45 5.62 2.06 -4.30
CA TRP A 45 5.09 2.14 -2.93
C TRP A 45 3.84 3.00 -2.82
N MET A 46 3.71 4.03 -3.65
CA MET A 46 2.48 4.84 -3.72
C MET A 46 1.29 4.02 -4.21
N LEU A 47 1.48 3.18 -5.25
CA LEU A 47 0.44 2.26 -5.71
C LEU A 47 0.02 1.25 -4.63
N ILE A 48 1.00 0.69 -3.89
CA ILE A 48 0.71 -0.21 -2.76
C ILE A 48 -0.06 0.53 -1.66
N LEU A 49 0.31 1.79 -1.36
CA LEU A 49 -0.38 2.60 -0.36
C LEU A 49 -1.85 2.86 -0.74
N GLU A 50 -2.12 3.17 -2.01
CA GLU A 50 -3.48 3.38 -2.51
C GLU A 50 -4.33 2.12 -2.38
N GLU A 51 -3.81 0.97 -2.79
CA GLU A 51 -4.48 -0.33 -2.67
C GLU A 51 -4.75 -0.71 -1.20
N VAL A 52 -3.78 -0.48 -0.30
CA VAL A 52 -3.98 -0.75 1.15
C VAL A 52 -5.12 0.10 1.72
N LYS A 53 -5.21 1.38 1.34
CA LYS A 53 -6.29 2.27 1.80
C LYS A 53 -7.65 1.83 1.27
N ALA A 54 -7.71 1.41 0.00
CA ALA A 54 -8.94 0.89 -0.59
C ALA A 54 -9.44 -0.36 0.15
N LEU A 55 -8.54 -1.32 0.42
CA LEU A 55 -8.88 -2.54 1.17
C LEU A 55 -9.44 -2.23 2.57
N LEU A 56 -8.80 -1.32 3.32
CA LEU A 56 -9.27 -0.94 4.66
C LEU A 56 -10.63 -0.24 4.64
N THR A 57 -10.91 0.54 3.60
CA THR A 57 -12.20 1.23 3.45
C THR A 57 -13.31 0.21 3.16
N ASN A 58 -13.06 -0.73 2.25
CA ASN A 58 -14.02 -1.79 1.91
C ASN A 58 -14.28 -2.76 3.08
N ASP A 59 -13.24 -3.14 3.85
CA ASP A 59 -13.41 -3.96 5.07
C ASP A 59 -14.28 -3.24 6.11
N THR A 60 -14.15 -1.91 6.22
CA THR A 60 -14.95 -1.10 7.14
C THR A 60 -16.43 -1.03 6.71
N GLU A 61 -16.70 -0.98 5.41
CA GLU A 61 -18.06 -0.99 4.85
C GLU A 61 -18.74 -2.36 4.97
N GLU A 62 -18.02 -3.47 4.74
CA GLU A 62 -18.57 -4.84 4.92
C GLU A 62 -18.90 -5.17 6.38
N THR A 63 -18.25 -4.53 7.36
CA THR A 63 -18.53 -4.78 8.79
C THR A 63 -19.78 -4.03 9.30
N MET A 64 -20.33 -3.09 8.51
CA MET A 64 -21.52 -2.29 8.87
C MET A 64 -22.84 -2.80 8.24
N HIS A 65 -22.81 -3.91 7.50
CA HIS A 65 -23.97 -4.57 6.90
C HIS A 65 -24.26 -5.93 7.53
#